data_AF-A0A2S5RFC4-F1
#
_entry.id   AF-A0A2S5RFC4-F1
#
_cell.length_a   1.000
_cell.length_b   1.000
_cell.length_c   1.000
_cell.angle_alpha   90.00
_cell.angle_beta   90.00
_cell.angle_gamma   90.00
#
_symmetry.space_group_name_H-M   'P 1'
#
loop_
_entity.id
_entity.type
_entity.pdbx_description
1 polymer ?
#
loop_
_entity_poly.entity_id
_entity_poly.type
_entity_poly.pdbx_seq_one_letter_code
_entity_poly.pdbx_strand_id
1 'polypeptide(L)'
;MKTKFEGEYKTGLTLIIVGSSILIGILGIMVIVLLVSIAVIGSATQVAVFIGLVVFMSIFIAPTIVTLVLASIERKHKTTKRRVALAVLGIIFGSVIGIIGAIFLLVAKEESPTPPVENKDQEIKA
;
A
#
# COMPACT_ATOMS: atom_id res chain seq x y z
N MET A 1 -9.73 -23.25 15.65
CA MET A 1 -10.70 -22.55 14.79
C MET A 1 -10.08 -21.24 14.35
N LYS A 2 -9.87 -21.01 13.04
CA LYS A 2 -9.52 -19.68 12.53
C LYS A 2 -10.74 -18.79 12.78
N THR A 3 -10.61 -17.80 13.66
CA THR A 3 -11.71 -16.89 13.93
C THR A 3 -11.93 -16.06 12.65
N LYS A 4 -13.19 -15.76 12.34
CA LYS A 4 -13.60 -14.98 11.15
C LYS A 4 -12.77 -13.68 10.98
N PHE A 5 -12.25 -13.16 12.10
CA PHE A 5 -11.49 -11.93 12.25
C PHE A 5 -10.05 -12.00 11.72
N GLU A 6 -9.36 -13.14 11.86
CA GLU A 6 -8.00 -13.31 11.31
C GLU A 6 -8.03 -13.27 9.77
N GLY A 7 -9.17 -13.66 9.18
CA GLY A 7 -9.44 -13.57 7.75
C GLY A 7 -9.67 -12.14 7.29
N GLU A 8 -10.43 -11.33 8.03
CA GLU A 8 -10.73 -9.93 7.68
C GLU A 8 -9.48 -9.04 7.73
N TYR A 9 -8.63 -9.21 8.74
CA TYR A 9 -7.36 -8.46 8.83
C TYR A 9 -6.43 -8.79 7.65
N LYS A 10 -6.22 -10.08 7.37
CA LYS A 10 -5.37 -10.52 6.24
C LYS A 10 -5.94 -10.09 4.90
N THR A 11 -7.27 -10.14 4.75
CA THR A 11 -7.96 -9.69 3.55
C THR A 11 -7.81 -8.18 3.35
N GLY A 12 -8.06 -7.38 4.39
CA GLY A 12 -7.90 -5.92 4.34
C GLY A 12 -6.47 -5.51 3.99
N LEU A 13 -5.49 -6.14 4.64
CA LEU A 13 -4.08 -5.86 4.40
C LEU A 13 -3.64 -6.28 2.98
N THR A 14 -4.17 -7.40 2.46
CA THR A 14 -3.95 -7.81 1.07
C THR A 14 -4.60 -6.82 0.09
N LEU A 15 -5.82 -6.34 0.36
CA LEU A 15 -6.48 -5.35 -0.48
C LEU A 15 -5.69 -4.04 -0.54
N ILE A 16 -5.14 -3.57 0.58
CA ILE A 16 -4.31 -2.36 0.61
C ILE A 16 -3.05 -2.55 -0.26
N ILE A 17 -2.39 -3.70 -0.16
CA ILE A 17 -1.20 -4.01 -0.97
C ILE A 17 -1.56 -4.07 -2.46
N VAL A 18 -2.63 -4.77 -2.81
CA VAL A 18 -3.08 -4.92 -4.20
C VAL A 18 -3.53 -3.57 -4.76
N GLY A 19 -4.31 -2.80 -4.01
CA GLY A 19 -4.77 -1.47 -4.39
C GLY A 19 -3.61 -0.50 -4.62
N SER A 20 -2.60 -0.53 -3.74
CA SER A 20 -1.38 0.29 -3.89
C SER A 20 -0.56 -0.14 -5.12
N SER A 21 -0.46 -1.44 -5.37
CA SER A 21 0.27 -1.97 -6.54
C SER A 21 -0.40 -1.58 -7.86
N ILE A 22 -1.73 -1.65 -7.92
CA ILE A 22 -2.51 -1.20 -9.08
C ILE A 22 -2.32 0.31 -9.30
N LEU A 23 -2.38 1.10 -8.23
CA LEU A 23 -2.19 2.55 -8.31
C LEU A 23 -0.83 2.89 -8.93
N ILE A 24 0.25 2.27 -8.42
CA ILE A 24 1.61 2.45 -8.95
C ILE A 24 1.68 2.02 -10.43
N GLY A 25 1.05 0.91 -10.80
CA GLY A 25 1.01 0.43 -12.18
C GLY A 25 0.32 1.41 -13.13
N ILE A 26 -0.85 1.93 -12.75
CA ILE A 26 -1.59 2.93 -13.54
C ILE A 26 -0.77 4.21 -13.68
N LEU A 27 -0.16 4.69 -12.61
CA LEU A 27 0.71 5.87 -12.65
C LEU A 27 1.90 5.66 -13.59
N GLY A 28 2.53 4.49 -13.55
CA GLY A 28 3.63 4.15 -14.47
C GLY A 28 3.19 4.18 -15.93
N ILE A 29 2.06 3.56 -16.26
CA ILE A 29 1.50 3.57 -17.63
C ILE A 29 1.17 5.00 -18.07
N MET A 30 0.57 5.81 -17.20
CA MET A 30 0.21 7.20 -17.50
C MET A 30 1.45 8.04 -17.84
N VAL A 31 2.55 7.87 -17.11
CA VAL A 31 3.82 8.54 -17.41
C VAL A 31 4.37 8.11 -18.78
N ILE A 32 4.34 6.82 -19.09
CA ILE A 32 4.82 6.30 -20.38
C ILE A 32 4.01 6.88 -21.55
N VAL A 33 2.67 6.84 -21.47
CA VAL A 33 1.78 7.39 -22.52
C VAL A 33 2.05 8.88 -22.72
N LEU A 34 2.28 9.62 -21.64
CA LEU A 34 2.56 11.04 -21.73
C LEU A 34 3.93 11.33 -22.35
N LEU A 35 4.96 10.55 -22.01
CA LEU A 35 6.28 10.65 -22.64
C LEU A 35 6.22 10.40 -24.15
N VAL A 36 5.46 9.38 -24.58
CA VAL A 36 5.22 9.12 -26.00
C VAL A 36 4.48 10.29 -26.65
N SER A 37 3.49 10.87 -25.98
CA SER A 37 2.74 12.02 -26.51
C SER A 37 3.63 13.26 -26.71
N ILE A 38 4.54 13.53 -25.77
CA ILE A 38 5.52 14.61 -25.89
C ILE A 38 6.47 14.35 -27.05
N ALA A 39 6.94 13.11 -27.22
CA ALA A 39 7.86 12.75 -28.30
C ALA A 39 7.23 12.89 -29.70
N VAL A 40 5.91 12.72 -29.82
CA VAL A 40 5.19 12.78 -31.11
C VAL A 40 4.72 14.20 -31.46
N ILE A 41 4.16 14.95 -30.50
CA ILE A 41 3.47 16.24 -30.76
C ILE A 41 4.35 17.44 -30.36
N GLY A 42 5.24 17.28 -29.37
CA GLY A 42 6.30 18.25 -29.08
C GLY A 42 5.84 19.69 -28.81
N SER A 43 4.73 19.91 -28.10
CA SER A 43 4.28 21.28 -27.77
C SER A 43 4.77 21.74 -26.40
N ALA A 44 5.16 23.02 -26.30
CA ALA A 44 5.62 23.63 -25.04
C ALA A 44 4.56 23.55 -23.92
N THR A 45 3.27 23.62 -24.29
CA THR A 45 2.15 23.46 -23.35
C THR A 45 2.08 22.04 -22.78
N GLN A 46 2.31 21.00 -23.58
CA GLN A 46 2.36 19.62 -23.09
C GLN A 46 3.52 19.39 -22.12
N VAL A 47 4.69 19.99 -22.37
CA VAL A 47 5.84 19.89 -21.47
C VAL A 47 5.56 20.55 -20.11
N ALA A 48 4.92 21.73 -20.10
CA ALA A 48 4.54 22.40 -18.86
C ALA A 48 3.51 21.58 -18.05
N VAL A 49 2.49 21.01 -18.73
CA VAL A 49 1.50 20.13 -18.10
C VAL A 49 2.15 18.86 -17.55
N PHE A 50 3.13 18.30 -18.25
CA PHE A 50 3.88 17.12 -17.77
C PHE A 50 4.63 17.40 -16.48
N ILE A 51 5.40 18.50 -16.43
CA ILE A 51 6.17 18.87 -15.24
C ILE A 51 5.22 19.07 -14.05
N GLY A 52 4.10 19.76 -14.26
CA GLY A 52 3.06 19.94 -13.23
C GLY A 52 2.49 18.62 -12.72
N LEU A 53 2.14 17.70 -13.63
CA LEU A 53 1.64 16.37 -13.28
C LEU A 53 2.68 15.53 -12.54
N VAL A 54 3.95 15.53 -12.95
CA VAL A 54 5.00 14.76 -12.30
C VAL A 54 5.24 15.26 -10.87
N VAL A 55 5.30 16.58 -10.67
CA VAL A 55 5.44 17.17 -9.33
C VAL A 55 4.24 16.80 -8.46
N PHE A 56 3.02 16.92 -8.99
CA PHE A 56 1.81 16.53 -8.26
C PHE A 56 1.83 15.03 -7.89
N MET A 57 2.13 14.15 -8.84
CA MET A 57 2.18 12.69 -8.61
C MET A 57 3.26 12.30 -7.59
N SER A 58 4.40 12.99 -7.56
CA SER A 58 5.48 12.69 -6.61
C SER A 58 5.03 12.82 -5.14
N ILE A 59 4.13 13.76 -4.86
CA ILE A 59 3.55 13.98 -3.52
C ILE A 59 2.67 12.79 -3.10
N PHE A 60 1.98 12.14 -4.05
CA PHE A 60 1.12 10.98 -3.78
C PHE A 60 1.90 9.66 -3.71
N ILE A 61 3.02 9.54 -4.43
CA ILE A 61 3.83 8.32 -4.44
C ILE A 61 4.48 8.05 -3.08
N ALA A 62 5.03 9.07 -2.42
CA ALA A 62 5.71 8.91 -1.14
C ALA A 62 4.84 8.21 -0.06
N PRO A 63 3.62 8.70 0.27
CA PRO A 63 2.75 8.04 1.23
C PRO A 63 2.26 6.67 0.74
N THR A 64 2.06 6.47 -0.56
CA THR A 64 1.66 5.16 -1.13
C THR A 64 2.74 4.10 -0.90
N ILE A 65 4.02 4.44 -1.12
CA ILE A 65 5.15 3.54 -0.86
C ILE A 65 5.26 3.24 0.64
N VAL A 66 5.13 4.25 1.50
CA VAL A 66 5.17 4.06 2.97
C VAL A 66 4.06 3.10 3.41
N THR A 67 2.85 3.25 2.87
CA THR A 67 1.71 2.36 3.13
C THR A 67 2.00 0.93 2.69
N LEU A 68 2.58 0.75 1.50
CA LEU A 68 2.96 -0.56 0.97
C LEU A 68 4.03 -1.25 1.84
N VAL A 69 5.06 -0.51 2.26
CA VAL A 69 6.15 -1.02 3.10
C VAL A 69 5.63 -1.39 4.49
N LEU A 70 4.86 -0.50 5.13
CA LEU A 70 4.26 -0.78 6.43
C LEU A 70 3.32 -1.99 6.38
N ALA A 71 2.48 -2.09 5.35
CA ALA A 71 1.60 -3.23 5.17
C ALA A 71 2.41 -4.52 4.97
N SER A 72 3.48 -4.49 4.16
CA SER A 72 4.34 -5.65 3.92
C SER A 72 5.06 -6.12 5.19
N ILE A 73 5.54 -5.19 6.02
CA ILE A 73 6.17 -5.47 7.31
C ILE A 73 5.15 -6.10 8.27
N GLU A 74 3.95 -5.52 8.41
CA GLU A 74 2.92 -6.08 9.28
C GLU A 74 2.45 -7.46 8.82
N ARG A 75 2.36 -7.69 7.50
CA ARG A 75 2.07 -9.02 6.94
C ARG A 75 3.10 -10.06 7.35
N LYS A 76 4.39 -9.68 7.35
CA LYS A 76 5.50 -10.58 7.68
C LYS A 76 5.58 -10.88 9.18
N HIS A 77 5.39 -9.86 10.03
CA HIS A 77 5.51 -9.99 11.48
C HIS A 77 4.21 -10.35 12.20
N LYS A 78 3.07 -10.44 11.50
CA LYS A 78 1.74 -10.72 12.07
C LYS A 78 1.39 -9.81 13.26
N THR A 79 1.85 -8.56 13.22
CA THR A 79 1.57 -7.58 14.27
C THR A 79 0.37 -6.72 13.87
N THR A 80 -0.49 -6.39 14.83
CA THR A 80 -1.67 -5.52 14.68
C THR A 80 -1.46 -4.10 15.20
N LYS A 81 -0.25 -3.76 15.66
CA LYS A 81 0.06 -2.49 16.35
C LYS A 81 -0.17 -1.24 15.49
N ARG A 82 -0.02 -1.32 14.15
CA ARG A 82 -0.13 -0.17 13.23
C ARG A 82 -1.36 -0.24 12.34
N ARG A 83 -2.35 -1.06 12.72
CA ARG A 83 -3.59 -1.23 11.95
C ARG A 83 -4.30 0.10 11.64
N VAL A 84 -4.43 0.97 12.64
CA VAL A 84 -5.12 2.26 12.49
C VAL A 84 -4.33 3.19 11.57
N ALA A 85 -3.00 3.23 11.70
CA ALA A 85 -2.16 4.05 10.84
C ALA A 85 -2.26 3.61 9.37
N LEU A 86 -2.24 2.29 9.11
CA LEU A 86 -2.40 1.74 7.77
C LEU A 86 -3.79 1.97 7.18
N ALA A 87 -4.84 1.85 7.99
CA ALA A 87 -6.20 2.17 7.56
C ALA A 87 -6.35 3.65 7.21
N VAL A 88 -5.84 4.56 8.03
CA VAL A 88 -5.88 6.00 7.78
C VAL A 88 -5.11 6.36 6.51
N LEU A 89 -3.89 5.82 6.35
CA LEU A 89 -3.09 5.98 5.14
C LEU A 89 -3.83 5.45 3.89
N GLY A 90 -4.47 4.28 4.00
CA GLY A 90 -5.25 3.67 2.92
C GLY A 90 -6.52 4.46 2.57
N ILE A 91 -7.14 5.17 3.52
CA ILE A 91 -8.31 6.02 3.25
C ILE A 91 -7.89 7.34 2.59
N ILE A 92 -6.84 7.98 3.08
CA ILE A 92 -6.41 9.29 2.61
C ILE A 92 -5.75 9.19 1.23
N PHE A 93 -4.91 8.16 1.02
CA PHE A 93 -4.07 8.04 -0.16
C PHE A 93 -4.42 6.84 -1.06
N GLY A 94 -5.36 6.01 -0.65
CA GLY A 94 -5.78 4.84 -1.43
C GLY A 94 -6.86 5.16 -2.45
N SER A 95 -6.89 4.34 -3.50
CA SER A 95 -8.02 4.25 -4.42
C SER A 95 -9.23 3.59 -3.75
N VAL A 96 -10.34 3.41 -4.48
CA VAL A 96 -11.54 2.69 -3.99
C VAL A 96 -11.19 1.35 -3.33
N ILE A 97 -10.22 0.61 -3.88
CA ILE A 97 -9.74 -0.66 -3.32
C ILE A 97 -9.02 -0.45 -1.97
N GLY A 98 -8.23 0.61 -1.85
CA GLY A 98 -7.56 0.99 -0.61
C GLY A 98 -8.56 1.37 0.49
N ILE A 99 -9.63 2.09 0.14
CA ILE A 99 -10.72 2.43 1.06
C ILE A 99 -11.42 1.16 1.57
N ILE A 100 -11.78 0.24 0.67
CA ILE A 100 -12.42 -1.03 1.06
C ILE A 100 -11.48 -1.85 1.95
N GLY A 101 -10.19 -1.94 1.58
CA GLY A 101 -9.18 -2.62 2.38
C GLY A 101 -9.02 -2.02 3.78
N ALA A 102 -9.03 -0.69 3.89
CA ALA A 102 -8.96 0.02 5.15
C ALA A 102 -10.18 -0.22 6.04
N ILE A 103 -11.40 -0.28 5.47
CA ILE A 103 -12.62 -0.61 6.22
C ILE A 103 -12.51 -2.02 6.81
N PHE A 104 -12.10 -3.01 6.01
CA PHE A 104 -11.85 -4.37 6.51
C PHE A 104 -10.81 -4.41 7.63
N LEU A 105 -9.77 -3.59 7.50
CA LEU A 105 -8.68 -3.51 8.47
C LEU A 105 -9.11 -2.83 9.78
N LEU A 106 -10.07 -1.87 9.73
CA LEU A 106 -10.67 -1.23 10.91
C LEU A 106 -11.69 -2.11 11.63
N VAL A 107 -12.46 -2.90 10.88
CA VAL A 107 -13.48 -3.82 11.43
C VAL A 107 -12.83 -5.04 12.08
N ALA A 108 -11.63 -5.43 11.62
CA ALA A 108 -10.88 -6.52 12.22
C ALA A 108 -10.57 -6.24 13.70
N LYS A 109 -11.04 -7.12 14.60
CA LYS A 109 -10.82 -7.00 16.05
C LYS A 109 -9.34 -7.16 16.40
N GLU A 110 -8.86 -6.36 17.34
CA GLU A 110 -7.45 -6.36 17.78
C GLU A 110 -7.11 -7.74 18.37
N GLU A 111 -6.33 -8.54 17.65
CA GLU A 111 -5.71 -9.73 18.26
C GLU A 111 -4.70 -9.24 19.29
N SER A 112 -4.91 -9.63 20.55
CA SER A 112 -4.01 -9.39 21.67
C SER A 112 -2.57 -9.70 21.23
N PRO A 113 -1.58 -8.87 21.58
CA PRO A 113 -0.20 -9.07 21.16
C PRO A 113 0.27 -10.44 21.64
N THR A 114 0.29 -11.43 20.74
CA THR A 114 0.92 -12.72 21.03
C THR A 114 2.39 -12.44 21.35
N PRO A 115 2.94 -13.04 22.41
CA PRO A 115 4.34 -12.89 22.76
C PRO A 115 5.21 -13.25 21.55
N PRO A 116 6.38 -12.61 21.41
CA PRO A 116 7.25 -12.82 20.27
C PRO A 116 7.48 -14.32 20.09
N VAL A 117 7.29 -14.81 18.86
CA VAL A 117 7.64 -16.18 18.50
C VAL A 117 9.14 -16.29 18.68
N GLU A 118 9.53 -16.90 19.81
CA GLU A 118 10.89 -17.29 20.11
C GLU A 118 11.40 -18.13 18.94
N ASN A 119 12.44 -17.61 18.30
CA ASN A 119 13.00 -18.14 17.08
C ASN A 119 13.76 -19.43 17.42
N LYS A 120 13.05 -20.57 17.47
CA LYS A 120 13.65 -21.89 17.74
C LYS A 120 14.60 -22.39 16.63
N ASP A 121 14.83 -21.59 15.60
CA ASP A 121 15.74 -21.92 14.49
C ASP A 121 17.23 -21.61 14.80
N GLN A 122 17.56 -21.17 16.02
CA GLN A 122 18.96 -20.89 16.42
C GLN A 122 19.67 -22.03 17.19
N GLU A 123 19.01 -23.15 17.51
CA GLU A 123 19.61 -24.18 18.38
C GLU A 123 20.10 -25.47 17.68
N ILE A 124 20.04 -25.54 16.34
CA ILE A 124 20.55 -26.71 15.59
C ILE A 124 21.76 -26.34 14.72
N LYS A 125 22.72 -25.58 15.28
CA LYS A 125 24.09 -25.46 14.76
C LYS A 125 25.04 -25.07 15.90
N ALA A 126 25.18 -25.93 16.89
CA ALA A 126 26.30 -25.94 17.83
C ALA A 126 26.86 -27.35 17.91
#